data_AF-A0A7C7JLB5-F1
#
_entry.id   AF-A0A7C7JLB5-F1
#
_cell.length_a   1.000
_cell.length_b   1.000
_cell.length_c   1.000
_cell.angle_alpha   90.00
_cell.angle_beta   90.00
_cell.angle_gamma   90.00
#
_symmetry.space_group_name_H-M   'P 1'
#
loop_
_entity.id
_entity.type
_entity.pdbx_description
1 polymer ?
#
loop_
_entity_poly.entity_id
_entity_poly.type
_entity_poly.pdbx_seq_one_letter_code
_entity_poly.pdbx_strand_id
1 'polypeptide(L)'
;MGFKGAWAKRHKYLYGDNPEKAKEVFTQLLRLQRKLAEAHKKLRRAIDVLPKDLRYEAVHAPEVVKQYKANLLEQLGQLEGEEKHKADLLIQKIEQFERARERYFKVREELRKLLKGKAYCEPKLMLRILRQKETGDRKVIKTYSRDSTIYPEFVGHTIAVHNGKTFVPVYVTQEMVGHKLGEFAPTRTFRGHPDKSAKVVKKK
;
A
#
# COMPACT_ATOMS: atom_id res chain seq x y z
N MET A 1 12.77 19.85 -20.61
CA MET A 1 13.32 18.55 -21.04
C MET A 1 12.20 17.51 -21.02
N GLY A 2 11.42 17.44 -22.10
CA GLY A 2 10.14 16.73 -22.11
C GLY A 2 10.32 15.23 -22.30
N PHE A 3 9.53 14.42 -21.57
CA PHE A 3 9.37 12.99 -21.83
C PHE A 3 8.71 12.75 -23.21
N LYS A 4 9.36 13.09 -24.32
CA LYS A 4 8.99 12.58 -25.65
C LYS A 4 9.73 11.27 -25.82
N GLY A 5 9.00 10.17 -25.88
CA GLY A 5 9.57 8.83 -25.87
C GLY A 5 8.55 7.81 -25.44
N ALA A 6 8.89 6.55 -25.70
CA ALA A 6 8.04 5.37 -25.60
C ALA A 6 7.21 5.23 -24.30
N TRP A 7 7.56 5.95 -23.24
CA TRP A 7 6.73 6.13 -22.05
C TRP A 7 5.28 6.59 -22.32
N ALA A 8 5.05 7.50 -23.28
CA ALA A 8 3.71 8.00 -23.58
C ALA A 8 2.83 7.01 -24.38
N LYS A 9 3.45 6.08 -25.12
CA LYS A 9 2.73 4.96 -25.75
C LYS A 9 2.31 3.92 -24.69
N ARG A 10 3.08 3.81 -23.59
CA ARG A 10 3.03 2.71 -22.58
C ARG A 10 1.88 2.73 -21.59
N HIS A 11 1.25 3.86 -21.27
CA HIS A 11 0.08 3.84 -20.35
C HIS A 11 -1.17 4.48 -20.96
N LYS A 12 -1.36 4.26 -22.27
CA LYS A 12 -2.56 4.64 -23.03
C LYS A 12 -3.89 4.34 -22.31
N TYR A 13 -3.94 3.34 -21.41
CA TYR A 13 -5.11 3.01 -20.58
C TYR A 13 -5.48 4.05 -19.49
N LEU A 14 -4.56 4.95 -19.11
CA LEU A 14 -4.80 6.02 -18.14
C LEU A 14 -5.18 7.36 -18.81
N TYR A 15 -4.86 7.56 -20.09
CA TYR A 15 -4.89 8.90 -20.73
C TYR A 15 -5.22 8.91 -22.24
N GLY A 16 -5.48 7.75 -22.85
CA GLY A 16 -5.74 7.62 -24.28
C GLY A 16 -4.51 7.96 -25.14
N ASP A 17 -4.74 8.44 -26.37
CA ASP A 17 -3.67 8.79 -27.32
C ASP A 17 -2.90 10.08 -26.99
N ASN A 18 -3.15 10.70 -25.82
CA ASN A 18 -2.55 11.99 -25.47
C ASN A 18 -1.29 11.83 -24.57
N PRO A 19 -0.08 12.11 -25.09
CA PRO A 19 1.18 11.93 -24.40
C PRO A 19 1.49 12.97 -23.31
N GLU A 20 0.79 14.10 -23.27
CA GLU A 20 0.97 15.13 -22.24
C GLU A 20 0.12 14.82 -21.00
N LYS A 21 -1.14 14.43 -21.22
CA LYS A 21 -2.02 13.87 -20.19
C LYS A 21 -1.37 12.71 -19.45
N ALA A 22 -0.58 11.92 -20.18
CA ALA A 22 0.23 10.87 -19.61
C ALA A 22 1.12 11.34 -18.47
N LYS A 23 2.00 12.29 -18.77
CA LYS A 23 3.02 12.81 -17.85
C LYS A 23 2.36 13.46 -16.65
N GLU A 24 1.24 14.12 -16.89
CA GLU A 24 0.43 14.73 -15.85
C GLU A 24 -0.12 13.68 -14.88
N VAL A 25 -0.78 12.63 -15.39
CA VAL A 25 -1.31 11.55 -14.55
C VAL A 25 -0.22 10.86 -13.73
N PHE A 26 0.97 10.67 -14.31
CA PHE A 26 2.08 10.03 -13.60
C PHE A 26 2.73 10.92 -12.55
N THR A 27 2.93 12.20 -12.84
CA THR A 27 3.42 13.15 -11.82
C THR A 27 2.41 13.31 -10.70
N GLN A 28 1.12 13.35 -11.03
CA GLN A 28 0.02 13.31 -10.05
C GLN A 28 0.03 12.02 -9.22
N LEU A 29 0.17 10.84 -9.83
CA LEU A 29 0.25 9.56 -9.15
C LEU A 29 1.42 9.52 -8.15
N LEU A 30 2.63 9.86 -8.59
CA LEU A 30 3.81 9.90 -7.72
C LEU A 30 3.64 10.91 -6.58
N ARG A 31 3.08 12.08 -6.88
CA ARG A 31 2.78 13.10 -5.87
C ARG A 31 1.77 12.58 -4.84
N LEU A 32 0.70 11.93 -5.27
CA LEU A 32 -0.32 11.36 -4.38
C LEU A 32 0.25 10.21 -3.56
N GLN A 33 1.07 9.33 -4.13
CA GLN A 33 1.74 8.26 -3.38
C GLN A 33 2.66 8.80 -2.29
N ARG A 34 3.45 9.85 -2.59
CA ARG A 34 4.28 10.53 -1.59
C ARG A 34 3.43 11.18 -0.49
N LYS A 35 2.40 11.92 -0.87
CA LYS A 35 1.43 12.52 0.08
C LYS A 35 0.77 11.46 0.96
N LEU A 36 0.40 10.30 0.40
CA LEU A 36 -0.22 9.21 1.14
C LEU A 36 0.76 8.62 2.16
N ALA A 37 2.01 8.40 1.76
CA ALA A 37 3.05 7.90 2.66
C ALA A 37 3.33 8.88 3.81
N GLU A 38 3.39 10.18 3.53
CA GLU A 38 3.52 11.22 4.55
C GLU A 38 2.31 11.29 5.47
N ALA A 39 1.09 11.26 4.92
CA ALA A 39 -0.14 11.25 5.70
C ALA A 39 -0.22 10.02 6.60
N HIS A 40 0.19 8.84 6.11
CA HIS A 40 0.24 7.61 6.90
C HIS A 40 1.25 7.71 8.05
N LYS A 41 2.45 8.27 7.82
CA LYS A 41 3.42 8.54 8.90
C LYS A 41 2.84 9.47 9.97
N LYS A 42 2.12 10.53 9.56
CA LYS A 42 1.48 11.47 10.49
C LYS A 42 0.35 10.83 11.28
N LEU A 43 -0.50 10.04 10.61
CA LEU A 43 -1.57 9.28 11.26
C LEU A 43 -1.01 8.32 12.31
N ARG A 44 0.04 7.57 11.97
CA ARG A 44 0.70 6.65 12.92
C ARG A 44 1.23 7.39 14.14
N ARG A 45 1.95 8.50 13.93
CA ARG A 45 2.44 9.35 15.04
C ARG A 45 1.30 9.88 15.92
N ALA A 46 0.17 10.27 15.32
CA ALA A 46 -0.98 10.75 16.09
C ALA A 46 -1.60 9.63 16.94
N ILE A 47 -1.69 8.40 16.40
CA ILE A 47 -2.14 7.21 17.16
C ILE A 47 -1.18 6.92 18.32
N ASP A 48 0.14 7.02 18.10
CA ASP A 48 1.14 6.74 19.13
C ASP A 48 1.07 7.72 20.32
N VAL A 49 0.56 8.94 20.10
CA VAL A 49 0.40 9.97 21.14
C VAL A 49 -0.86 9.75 22.00
N LEU A 50 -1.82 8.95 21.54
CA LEU A 50 -3.02 8.62 22.29
C LEU A 50 -2.73 7.67 23.47
N PRO A 51 -3.56 7.71 24.53
CA PRO A 51 -3.58 6.71 25.60
C PRO A 51 -3.65 5.29 25.01
N LYS A 52 -2.96 4.33 25.65
CA LYS A 52 -2.87 2.95 25.16
C LYS A 52 -4.25 2.34 24.91
N ASP A 53 -5.20 2.65 25.79
CA ASP A 53 -6.58 2.16 25.79
C ASP A 53 -7.45 2.73 24.66
N LEU A 54 -6.92 3.68 23.88
CA LEU A 54 -7.60 4.25 22.70
C LEU A 54 -6.89 3.92 21.39
N ARG A 55 -5.69 3.32 21.44
CA ARG A 55 -4.88 3.08 20.23
C ARG A 55 -5.50 2.02 19.34
N TYR A 56 -6.08 0.98 19.94
CA TYR A 56 -6.72 -0.10 19.21
C TYR A 56 -8.00 0.38 18.53
N GLU A 57 -8.81 1.10 19.28
CA GLU A 57 -10.06 1.75 18.88
C GLU A 57 -9.79 2.77 17.78
N ALA A 58 -8.73 3.57 17.87
CA ALA A 58 -8.33 4.51 16.83
C ALA A 58 -8.11 3.85 15.46
N VAL A 59 -7.63 2.60 15.44
CA VAL A 59 -7.39 1.84 14.20
C VAL A 59 -8.66 1.13 13.73
N HIS A 60 -9.37 0.46 14.64
CA HIS A 60 -10.42 -0.49 14.31
C HIS A 60 -11.84 0.06 14.47
N ALA A 61 -12.07 0.91 15.47
CA ALA A 61 -13.38 1.43 15.86
C ALA A 61 -13.31 2.94 16.17
N PRO A 62 -13.02 3.78 15.17
CA PRO A 62 -12.72 5.19 15.41
C PRO A 62 -13.93 6.03 15.80
N GLU A 63 -15.14 5.50 15.64
CA GLU A 63 -16.36 6.11 16.20
C GLU A 63 -16.34 6.09 17.73
N VAL A 64 -15.72 5.08 18.36
CA VAL A 64 -15.53 5.02 19.81
C VAL A 64 -14.64 6.17 20.29
N VAL A 65 -13.58 6.49 19.53
CA VAL A 65 -12.69 7.61 19.86
C VAL A 65 -13.43 8.96 19.76
N LYS A 66 -14.33 9.11 18.80
CA LYS A 66 -15.19 10.31 18.69
C LYS A 66 -16.18 10.40 19.84
N GLN A 67 -16.83 9.30 20.21
CA GLN A 67 -17.74 9.24 21.36
C GLN A 67 -17.00 9.60 22.65
N TYR A 68 -15.80 9.05 22.84
CA TYR A 68 -14.96 9.36 23.98
C TYR A 68 -14.61 10.86 24.06
N LYS A 69 -14.26 11.48 22.93
CA LYS A 69 -14.07 12.94 22.85
C LYS A 69 -15.34 13.72 23.20
N ALA A 70 -16.51 13.30 22.72
CA ALA A 70 -17.78 13.96 23.02
C ALA A 70 -18.09 13.91 24.52
N ASN A 71 -17.94 12.74 25.15
CA ASN A 71 -18.14 12.58 26.59
C ASN A 71 -17.18 13.46 27.41
N LEU A 72 -15.90 13.56 26.99
CA LEU A 72 -14.92 14.44 27.65
C LEU A 72 -15.31 15.93 27.54
N LEU A 73 -15.84 16.36 26.40
CA LEU A 73 -16.30 17.74 26.21
C LEU A 73 -17.50 18.07 27.10
N GLU A 74 -18.42 17.13 27.30
CA GLU A 74 -19.57 17.30 28.21
C GLU A 74 -19.12 17.41 29.67
N GLN A 75 -18.14 16.60 30.08
CA GLN A 75 -17.57 16.60 31.43
C GLN A 75 -16.70 17.83 31.73
N LEU A 76 -16.22 18.52 30.69
CA LEU A 76 -15.27 19.63 30.81
C LEU A 76 -15.79 20.82 31.64
N GLY A 77 -17.10 20.99 31.70
CA GLY A 77 -17.75 22.03 32.50
C GLY A 77 -17.74 21.77 34.02
N GLN A 78 -17.51 20.52 34.44
CA GLN A 78 -17.51 20.10 35.85
C GLN A 78 -16.09 19.95 36.43
N LEU A 79 -15.06 19.96 35.58
CA LEU A 79 -13.68 19.78 35.95
C LEU A 79 -13.01 21.13 36.24
N GLU A 80 -12.18 21.17 37.28
CA GLU A 80 -11.37 22.35 37.64
C GLU A 80 -9.89 22.00 37.78
N GLY A 81 -9.03 23.01 37.68
CA GLY A 81 -7.58 22.86 37.91
C GLY A 81 -6.86 21.91 36.94
N GLU A 82 -6.07 20.98 37.49
CA GLU A 82 -5.19 20.10 36.70
C GLU A 82 -5.94 19.07 35.85
N GLU A 83 -7.09 18.60 36.32
CA GLU A 83 -7.87 17.57 35.61
C GLU A 83 -8.44 18.12 34.31
N LYS A 84 -8.93 19.36 34.36
CA LYS A 84 -9.36 20.10 33.17
C LYS A 84 -8.22 20.25 32.16
N HIS A 85 -7.02 20.61 32.61
CA HIS A 85 -5.86 20.75 31.74
C HIS A 85 -5.47 19.42 31.06
N LYS A 86 -5.51 18.30 31.80
CA LYS A 86 -5.26 16.96 31.24
C LYS A 86 -6.33 16.56 30.22
N ALA A 87 -7.60 16.85 30.49
CA ALA A 87 -8.70 16.60 29.56
C ALA A 87 -8.57 17.43 28.28
N ASP A 88 -8.28 18.73 28.38
CA ASP A 88 -8.03 19.62 27.23
C ASP A 88 -6.88 19.12 26.35
N LEU A 89 -5.76 18.71 26.97
CA LEU A 89 -4.62 18.16 26.25
C LEU A 89 -4.99 16.86 25.52
N LEU A 90 -5.80 16.01 26.13
CA LEU A 90 -6.27 14.76 25.53
C LEU A 90 -7.21 15.03 24.35
N ILE A 91 -8.15 15.99 24.49
CA ILE A 91 -9.03 16.43 23.41
C ILE A 91 -8.20 16.95 22.23
N GLN A 92 -7.20 17.79 22.47
CA GLN A 92 -6.30 18.28 21.42
C GLN A 92 -5.57 17.14 20.70
N LYS A 93 -5.12 16.11 21.42
CA LYS A 93 -4.49 14.93 20.82
C LYS A 93 -5.48 14.14 19.95
N ILE A 94 -6.71 13.96 20.41
CA ILE A 94 -7.76 13.27 19.65
C ILE A 94 -8.10 14.07 18.38
N GLU A 95 -8.21 15.40 18.47
CA GLU A 95 -8.42 16.26 17.30
C GLU A 95 -7.29 16.16 16.27
N GLN A 96 -6.04 16.14 16.74
CA GLN A 96 -4.90 15.94 15.85
C GLN A 96 -4.98 14.58 15.14
N PHE A 97 -5.40 13.53 15.84
CA PHE A 97 -5.65 12.22 15.27
C PHE A 97 -6.78 12.25 14.23
N GLU A 98 -7.93 12.85 14.54
CA GLU A 98 -9.08 12.98 13.63
C GLU A 98 -8.66 13.68 12.32
N ARG A 99 -8.00 14.84 12.44
CA ARG A 99 -7.47 15.60 11.29
C ARG A 99 -6.47 14.80 10.46
N ALA A 100 -5.56 14.06 11.12
CA ALA A 100 -4.59 13.22 10.44
C ALA A 100 -5.26 12.06 9.69
N ARG A 101 -6.28 11.45 10.30
CA ARG A 101 -7.07 10.36 9.73
C ARG A 101 -7.85 10.84 8.50
N GLU A 102 -8.57 11.95 8.61
CA GLU A 102 -9.28 12.56 7.49
C GLU A 102 -8.35 12.87 6.32
N ARG A 103 -7.19 13.48 6.59
CA ARG A 103 -6.18 13.76 5.56
C ARG A 103 -5.70 12.49 4.87
N TYR A 104 -5.44 11.42 5.63
CA TYR A 104 -5.05 10.14 5.06
C TYR A 104 -6.15 9.55 4.16
N PHE A 105 -7.39 9.49 4.64
CA PHE A 105 -8.52 8.95 3.85
C PHE A 105 -8.79 9.79 2.60
N LYS A 106 -8.72 11.12 2.69
CA LYS A 106 -8.86 12.02 1.54
C LYS A 106 -7.84 11.71 0.45
N VAL A 107 -6.54 11.65 0.81
CA VAL A 107 -5.47 11.35 -0.16
C VAL A 107 -5.59 9.92 -0.71
N ARG A 108 -5.99 8.97 0.13
CA ARG A 108 -6.22 7.57 -0.27
C ARG A 108 -7.35 7.47 -1.29
N GLU A 109 -8.46 8.16 -1.07
CA GLU A 109 -9.61 8.18 -1.99
C GLU A 109 -9.27 8.91 -3.30
N GLU A 110 -8.52 10.02 -3.25
CA GLU A 110 -7.96 10.66 -4.46
C GLU A 110 -7.12 9.68 -5.29
N LEU A 111 -6.21 8.94 -4.64
CA LEU A 111 -5.40 7.92 -5.31
C LEU A 111 -6.27 6.78 -5.85
N ARG A 112 -7.26 6.32 -5.09
CA ARG A 112 -8.19 5.25 -5.51
C ARG A 112 -9.00 5.66 -6.73
N LYS A 113 -9.52 6.89 -6.75
CA LYS A 113 -10.23 7.47 -7.90
C LYS A 113 -9.32 7.55 -9.13
N LEU A 114 -8.08 8.02 -8.96
CA LEU A 114 -7.10 8.07 -10.05
C LEU A 114 -6.81 6.67 -10.62
N LEU A 115 -6.73 5.66 -9.74
CA LEU A 115 -6.55 4.25 -10.12
C LEU A 115 -7.86 3.56 -10.55
N LYS A 116 -8.99 4.27 -10.62
CA LYS A 116 -10.32 3.73 -10.93
C LYS A 116 -10.70 2.54 -10.05
N GLY A 117 -10.32 2.57 -8.77
CA GLY A 117 -10.61 1.50 -7.81
C GLY A 117 -9.78 0.24 -7.95
N LYS A 118 -8.78 0.19 -8.85
CA LYS A 118 -7.95 -0.99 -9.04
C LYS A 118 -6.93 -1.18 -7.89
N ALA A 119 -6.60 -2.44 -7.62
CA ALA A 119 -5.72 -2.84 -6.51
C ALA A 119 -4.29 -2.29 -6.66
N TYR A 120 -3.56 -2.15 -5.56
CA TYR A 120 -2.23 -1.53 -5.61
C TYR A 120 -1.25 -2.31 -6.52
N CYS A 121 -0.53 -1.56 -7.36
CA CYS A 121 0.63 -2.06 -8.08
C CYS A 121 1.75 -1.02 -8.00
N GLU A 122 2.98 -1.47 -7.78
CA GLU A 122 4.15 -0.62 -7.82
C GLU A 122 4.27 0.03 -9.22
N PRO A 123 4.35 1.37 -9.31
CA PRO A 123 4.38 2.06 -10.60
C PRO A 123 5.57 1.66 -11.48
N LYS A 124 6.73 1.39 -10.85
CA LYS A 124 7.95 0.97 -11.57
C LYS A 124 7.78 -0.42 -12.19
N LEU A 125 7.13 -1.34 -11.48
CA LEU A 125 6.86 -2.69 -11.95
C LEU A 125 5.91 -2.66 -13.15
N MET A 126 4.77 -1.97 -12.99
CA MET A 126 3.80 -1.74 -14.05
C MET A 126 4.47 -1.16 -15.30
N LEU A 127 5.33 -0.14 -15.14
CA LEU A 127 6.04 0.48 -16.26
C LEU A 127 6.97 -0.47 -17.01
N ARG A 128 7.67 -1.36 -16.30
CA ARG A 128 8.59 -2.33 -16.93
C ARG A 128 7.83 -3.38 -17.74
N ILE A 129 6.71 -3.86 -17.21
CA ILE A 129 5.85 -4.86 -17.87
C ILE A 129 5.22 -4.28 -19.13
N LEU A 130 4.66 -3.07 -19.04
CA LEU A 130 4.07 -2.40 -20.19
C LEU A 130 5.10 -2.09 -21.28
N ARG A 131 6.32 -1.71 -20.89
CA ARG A 131 7.44 -1.54 -21.82
C ARG A 131 7.73 -2.83 -22.58
N GLN A 132 7.78 -3.95 -21.88
CA GLN A 132 8.03 -5.26 -22.48
C GLN A 132 6.93 -5.68 -23.44
N LYS A 133 5.67 -5.44 -23.09
CA LYS A 133 4.51 -5.69 -23.95
C LYS A 133 4.60 -4.94 -25.27
N GLU A 134 5.08 -3.69 -25.27
CA GLU A 134 5.27 -2.90 -26.50
C GLU A 134 6.45 -3.34 -27.35
N THR A 135 7.59 -3.60 -26.71
CA THR A 135 8.82 -3.95 -27.45
C THR A 135 8.82 -5.42 -27.88
N GLY A 136 7.89 -6.23 -27.35
CA GLY A 136 7.92 -7.69 -27.50
C GLY A 136 9.01 -8.37 -26.66
N ASP A 137 9.72 -7.60 -25.82
CA ASP A 137 10.80 -8.12 -24.99
C ASP A 137 10.26 -9.04 -23.89
N ARG A 138 10.70 -10.29 -23.82
CA ARG A 138 10.31 -11.25 -22.76
C ARG A 138 11.34 -11.38 -21.64
N LYS A 139 12.14 -10.33 -21.39
CA LYS A 139 13.21 -10.36 -20.38
C LYS A 139 12.62 -10.53 -18.98
N VAL A 140 13.30 -11.26 -18.11
CA VAL A 140 12.82 -11.46 -16.73
C VAL A 140 12.86 -10.13 -15.95
N ILE A 141 11.72 -9.75 -15.36
CA ILE A 141 11.61 -8.53 -14.54
C ILE A 141 11.80 -8.87 -13.07
N LYS A 142 12.91 -8.44 -12.48
CA LYS A 142 13.13 -8.55 -11.03
C LYS A 142 12.32 -7.51 -10.26
N THR A 143 11.61 -7.92 -9.20
CA THR A 143 10.84 -7.04 -8.31
C THR A 143 10.97 -7.46 -6.84
N TYR A 144 10.98 -6.44 -5.97
CA TYR A 144 10.84 -6.62 -4.52
C TYR A 144 9.40 -6.37 -4.05
N SER A 145 8.54 -5.81 -4.90
CA SER A 145 7.14 -5.52 -4.57
C SER A 145 6.30 -6.79 -4.65
N ARG A 146 6.29 -7.52 -3.54
CA ARG A 146 5.44 -8.71 -3.32
C ARG A 146 3.98 -8.36 -3.04
N ASP A 147 3.74 -7.12 -2.67
CA ASP A 147 2.43 -6.55 -2.34
C ASP A 147 1.62 -6.10 -3.57
N SER A 148 2.28 -5.97 -4.72
CA SER A 148 1.65 -5.66 -6.00
C SER A 148 0.68 -6.76 -6.42
N THR A 149 -0.53 -6.35 -6.77
CA THR A 149 -1.54 -7.20 -7.40
C THR A 149 -1.19 -7.44 -8.87
N ILE A 150 -1.48 -8.64 -9.36
CA ILE A 150 -1.30 -9.02 -10.76
C ILE A 150 -2.44 -8.43 -11.59
N TYR A 151 -2.06 -7.69 -12.61
CA TYR A 151 -2.98 -7.04 -13.55
C TYR A 151 -3.09 -7.86 -14.85
N PRO A 152 -4.19 -7.74 -15.63
CA PRO A 152 -4.33 -8.41 -16.93
C PRO A 152 -3.16 -8.14 -17.88
N GLU A 153 -2.53 -6.98 -17.77
CA GLU A 153 -1.38 -6.57 -18.57
C GLU A 153 -0.10 -7.39 -18.27
N PHE A 154 -0.07 -8.14 -17.17
CA PHE A 154 1.09 -8.92 -16.73
C PHE A 154 1.13 -10.31 -17.37
N VAL A 155 0.00 -10.78 -17.90
CA VAL A 155 -0.13 -12.10 -18.51
C VAL A 155 0.90 -12.25 -19.63
N GLY A 156 1.60 -13.38 -19.64
CA GLY A 156 2.66 -13.69 -20.62
C GLY A 156 4.04 -13.13 -20.28
N HIS A 157 4.21 -12.46 -19.14
CA HIS A 157 5.50 -11.95 -18.68
C HIS A 157 6.06 -12.82 -17.54
N THR A 158 7.39 -12.90 -17.46
CA THR A 158 8.09 -13.57 -16.35
C THR A 158 8.59 -12.54 -15.35
N ILE A 159 8.07 -12.59 -14.14
CA ILE A 159 8.41 -11.69 -13.04
C ILE A 159 9.19 -12.48 -11.99
N ALA A 160 10.44 -12.10 -11.79
CA ALA A 160 11.30 -12.59 -10.72
C ALA A 160 10.95 -11.87 -9.41
N VAL A 161 10.22 -12.55 -8.52
CA VAL A 161 9.75 -12.02 -7.24
C VAL A 161 10.72 -12.39 -6.13
N HIS A 162 11.17 -11.42 -5.34
CA HIS A 162 12.07 -11.66 -4.22
C HIS A 162 11.37 -12.41 -3.07
N ASN A 163 11.92 -13.52 -2.59
CA ASN A 163 11.37 -14.31 -1.47
C ASN A 163 12.06 -14.06 -0.12
N GLY A 164 13.00 -13.11 -0.06
CA GLY A 164 13.80 -12.82 1.14
C GLY A 164 15.24 -13.32 1.05
N LYS A 165 15.55 -14.22 0.11
CA LYS A 165 16.90 -14.75 -0.13
C LYS A 165 17.29 -14.66 -1.61
N THR A 166 16.38 -15.10 -2.47
CA THR A 166 16.59 -15.16 -3.92
C THR A 166 15.37 -14.62 -4.66
N PHE A 167 15.52 -14.47 -5.97
CA PHE A 167 14.41 -14.12 -6.85
C PHE A 167 13.83 -15.38 -7.49
N VAL A 168 12.55 -15.62 -7.23
CA VAL A 168 11.80 -16.74 -7.82
C VAL A 168 11.15 -16.26 -9.12
N PRO A 169 11.52 -16.79 -10.29
CA PRO A 169 10.87 -16.44 -11.55
C PRO A 169 9.47 -17.03 -11.60
N VAL A 170 8.46 -16.16 -11.71
CA VAL A 170 7.04 -16.52 -11.85
C VAL A 170 6.59 -16.14 -13.24
N TYR A 171 6.16 -17.12 -14.03
CA TYR A 171 5.50 -16.87 -15.31
C TYR A 171 4.02 -16.60 -15.06
N VAL A 172 3.53 -15.44 -15.46
CA VAL A 172 2.18 -14.98 -15.13
C VAL A 172 1.16 -15.50 -16.14
N THR A 173 0.17 -16.27 -15.66
CA THR A 173 -0.99 -16.75 -16.42
C THR A 173 -2.24 -15.92 -16.13
N GLN A 174 -3.30 -16.10 -16.92
CA GLN A 174 -4.55 -15.35 -16.78
C GLN A 174 -5.28 -15.64 -15.45
N GLU A 175 -5.17 -16.87 -14.95
CA GLU A 175 -5.76 -17.30 -13.68
C GLU A 175 -5.13 -16.59 -12.46
N MET A 176 -3.91 -16.06 -12.61
CA MET A 176 -3.22 -15.35 -11.53
C MET A 176 -3.67 -13.89 -11.38
N VAL A 177 -4.51 -13.36 -12.29
CA VAL A 177 -4.97 -11.97 -12.25
C VAL A 177 -5.83 -11.74 -11.00
N GLY A 178 -5.52 -10.67 -10.26
CA GLY A 178 -6.19 -10.33 -8.99
C GLY A 178 -5.46 -10.81 -7.74
N HIS A 179 -4.57 -11.80 -7.86
CA HIS A 179 -3.72 -12.27 -6.76
C HIS A 179 -2.52 -11.35 -6.52
N LYS A 180 -1.87 -11.46 -5.35
CA LYS A 180 -0.61 -10.75 -5.07
C LYS A 180 0.58 -11.55 -5.55
N LEU A 181 1.60 -10.86 -6.08
CA LEU A 181 2.85 -11.50 -6.53
C LEU A 181 3.55 -12.29 -5.43
N GLY A 182 3.42 -11.88 -4.17
CA GLY A 182 4.00 -12.58 -3.03
C GLY A 182 3.44 -13.97 -2.77
N GLU A 183 2.23 -14.28 -3.24
CA GLU A 183 1.59 -15.60 -3.09
C GLU A 183 2.33 -16.67 -3.90
N PHE A 184 2.91 -16.29 -5.04
CA PHE A 184 3.64 -17.18 -5.94
C PHE A 184 5.13 -17.30 -5.59
N ALA A 185 5.59 -16.65 -4.52
CA ALA A 185 6.99 -16.65 -4.08
C ALA A 185 7.08 -16.96 -2.57
N PRO A 186 7.10 -18.25 -2.18
CA PRO A 186 7.12 -18.67 -0.78
C PRO A 186 8.43 -18.25 -0.08
N THR A 187 8.30 -17.74 1.15
CA THR A 187 9.43 -17.24 1.97
C THR A 187 10.07 -18.31 2.85
N ARG A 188 9.32 -19.37 3.15
CA ARG A 188 9.77 -20.46 4.02
C ARG A 188 9.66 -21.76 3.25
N THR A 189 10.70 -22.56 3.32
CA THR A 189 10.66 -23.94 2.83
C THR A 189 9.92 -24.79 3.87
N PHE A 190 8.78 -25.35 3.50
CA PHE A 190 8.12 -26.38 4.31
C PHE A 190 8.98 -27.64 4.26
N ARG A 191 9.46 -28.10 5.42
CA ARG A 191 10.32 -29.30 5.53
C ARG A 191 9.55 -30.58 5.83
N GLY A 192 8.21 -30.54 5.75
CA GLY A 192 7.37 -31.60 6.29
C GLY A 192 7.21 -31.48 7.81
N HIS A 193 6.18 -32.13 8.35
CA HIS A 193 6.20 -32.52 9.76
C HIS A 193 7.12 -33.73 9.90
N PRO A 194 7.83 -33.91 11.03
CA PRO A 194 8.68 -35.06 11.23
C PRO A 194 7.81 -36.33 11.30
N ASP A 195 7.72 -37.05 10.18
CA ASP A 195 7.23 -38.42 10.19
C ASP A 195 8.23 -39.27 10.98
N LYS A 196 7.75 -40.02 11.98
CA LYS A 196 8.58 -40.89 12.83
C LYS A 196 9.29 -42.02 12.03
N SER A 197 9.07 -42.15 10.73
CA SER A 197 9.57 -43.24 9.88
C SER A 197 10.44 -42.82 8.68
N ALA A 198 10.66 -41.53 8.42
CA ALA A 198 11.47 -41.13 7.26
C ALA A 198 12.98 -41.17 7.56
N LYS A 199 13.66 -42.27 7.18
CA LYS A 199 15.13 -42.33 7.13
C LYS A 199 15.63 -41.25 6.16
N VAL A 200 16.28 -40.22 6.70
CA VAL A 200 16.95 -39.18 5.91
C VAL A 200 18.11 -39.81 5.15
N VAL A 201 17.93 -40.02 3.85
CA VAL A 201 19.03 -40.40 2.95
C VAL A 201 19.93 -39.18 2.78
N LYS A 202 21.11 -39.19 3.41
CA LYS A 202 22.16 -38.21 3.17
C LYS A 202 22.67 -38.40 1.73
N LYS A 203 22.48 -37.39 0.86
CA LYS A 203 23.20 -37.35 -0.43
C LYS A 203 24.68 -37.10 -0.15
N LYS A 204 25.52 -38.00 -0.69
CA LYS A 204 26.98 -37.87 -0.78
C LYS A 204 27.38 -36.73 -1.70
#